data_AF-A0A8S3Q753-F1
#
_entry.id   AF-A0A8S3Q753-F1
#
_cell.length_a   1.000
_cell.length_b   1.000
_cell.length_c   1.000
_cell.angle_alpha   90.00
_cell.angle_beta   90.00
_cell.angle_gamma   90.00
#
_symmetry.space_group_name_H-M   'P 1'
#
loop_
_entity.id
_entity.type
_entity.pdbx_description
1 polymer ?
#
loop_
_entity_poly.entity_id
_entity_poly.type
_entity_poly.pdbx_seq_one_letter_code
_entity_poly.pdbx_strand_id
1 'polypeptide(L)'
;MMAPLLEEEENYVRLALLLKGVAPRAVRTYFDREFPPTHLPSTLNTNYNTLQDLKLKRVLNQAQWNLLFPRNGVPDSITSDVTGELNSNIFCVIGVPDFITFDVIDVINYNSFDVIGVPVSTTFDVTLMICLIRNLTSVTQPINGFDRLPLPVETTPGPDLARIKWYRNILAHHDSNKMATGDFNTAWSNISDAVSRLGGQPMNQECQELKVKILDQSNQEIMLEIKQSQEKIKELGQTVDILGTEHSEVTENLRKLQDSHNTLQTEHTEVTELLKDPIPWNIRGTL
;
A
#
# COMPACT_ATOMS: atom_id res chain seq x y z
N MET A 1 -21.48 3.53 32.10
CA MET A 1 -22.35 3.18 30.96
C MET A 1 -22.13 4.27 29.93
N MET A 2 -21.46 3.98 28.80
CA MET A 2 -21.33 4.96 27.72
C MET A 2 -22.69 5.14 27.03
N ALA A 3 -22.94 6.33 26.48
CA ALA A 3 -24.20 6.65 25.81
C ALA A 3 -24.36 5.84 24.51
N PRO A 4 -25.60 5.49 24.11
CA PRO A 4 -25.85 4.89 22.80
C PRO A 4 -25.37 5.83 21.69
N LEU A 5 -24.88 5.25 20.59
CA LEU A 5 -24.46 6.00 19.41
C LEU A 5 -25.61 6.86 18.87
N LEU A 6 -25.25 8.00 18.31
CA LEU A 6 -26.17 8.78 17.50
C LEU A 6 -26.46 8.01 16.20
N GLU A 7 -27.66 8.17 15.64
CA GLU A 7 -28.07 7.53 14.38
C GLU A 7 -27.03 7.70 13.27
N GLU A 8 -26.42 8.89 13.18
CA GLU A 8 -25.39 9.20 12.19
C GLU A 8 -24.11 8.38 12.34
N GLU A 9 -23.72 8.05 13.58
CA GLU A 9 -22.55 7.23 13.87
C GLU A 9 -22.83 5.76 13.53
N GLU A 10 -24.04 5.27 13.83
CA GLU A 10 -24.46 3.94 13.40
C GLU A 10 -24.48 3.80 11.88
N ASN A 11 -25.01 4.80 11.17
CA ASN A 11 -25.05 4.84 9.72
C ASN A 11 -23.65 4.73 9.11
N TYR A 12 -22.70 5.52 9.64
CA TYR A 12 -21.30 5.44 9.23
C TYR A 12 -20.72 4.04 9.47
N VAL A 13 -20.91 3.47 10.66
CA VAL A 13 -20.39 2.14 11.02
C VAL A 13 -20.99 1.05 10.12
N ARG A 14 -22.31 1.06 9.88
CA ARG A 14 -22.96 0.09 8.98
C ARG A 14 -22.34 0.16 7.57
N LEU A 15 -22.15 1.36 7.04
CA LEU A 15 -21.55 1.53 5.72
C LEU A 15 -20.08 1.07 5.69
N ALA A 16 -19.31 1.34 6.74
CA ALA A 16 -17.94 0.87 6.90
C ALA A 16 -17.85 -0.65 6.90
N LEU A 17 -18.73 -1.33 7.64
CA LEU A 17 -18.81 -2.79 7.69
C LEU A 17 -19.19 -3.38 6.31
N LEU A 18 -20.11 -2.74 5.59
CA LEU A 18 -20.48 -3.14 4.23
C LEU A 18 -19.26 -3.06 3.29
N LEU A 19 -18.52 -1.95 3.33
CA LEU A 19 -17.38 -1.69 2.43
C LEU A 19 -16.10 -2.45 2.79
N LYS A 20 -15.84 -2.72 4.07
CA LYS A 20 -14.64 -3.43 4.54
C LYS A 20 -14.87 -4.94 4.67
N GLY A 21 -16.12 -5.38 4.87
CA GLY A 21 -16.45 -6.78 5.11
C GLY A 21 -17.11 -7.49 3.93
N VAL A 22 -18.27 -7.00 3.46
CA VAL A 22 -19.07 -7.70 2.44
C VAL A 22 -18.60 -7.37 1.03
N ALA A 23 -18.36 -6.09 0.73
CA ALA A 23 -17.98 -5.66 -0.61
C ALA A 23 -16.70 -6.32 -1.15
N PRO A 24 -15.60 -6.46 -0.38
CA PRO A 24 -14.39 -7.15 -0.87
C PRO A 24 -14.64 -8.62 -1.20
N ARG A 25 -15.55 -9.28 -0.48
CA ARG A 25 -15.94 -10.67 -0.78
C ARG A 25 -16.75 -10.77 -2.05
N ALA A 26 -17.68 -9.85 -2.30
CA ALA A 26 -18.41 -9.80 -3.56
C ALA A 26 -17.50 -9.52 -4.76
N VAL A 27 -16.56 -8.58 -4.61
CA VAL A 27 -15.52 -8.33 -5.62
C VAL A 27 -14.66 -9.56 -5.84
N ARG A 28 -14.29 -10.29 -4.78
CA ARG A 28 -13.54 -11.56 -4.90
C ARG A 28 -14.33 -12.64 -5.61
N THR A 29 -15.62 -12.80 -5.32
CA THR A 29 -16.50 -13.74 -6.03
C THR A 29 -16.51 -13.45 -7.53
N TYR A 30 -16.61 -12.17 -7.92
CA TYR A 30 -16.50 -11.77 -9.32
C TYR A 30 -15.09 -12.03 -9.87
N PHE A 31 -14.05 -11.66 -9.12
CA PHE A 31 -12.65 -11.83 -9.49
C PHE A 31 -12.32 -13.30 -9.78
N ASP A 32 -12.68 -14.22 -8.88
CA ASP A 32 -12.38 -15.65 -9.03
C ASP A 32 -13.16 -16.29 -10.19
N ARG A 33 -14.26 -15.67 -10.65
CA ARG A 33 -14.96 -16.09 -11.86
C ARG A 33 -14.20 -15.71 -13.13
N GLU A 34 -13.63 -14.50 -13.17
CA GLU A 34 -12.82 -14.02 -14.30
C GLU A 34 -11.40 -14.61 -14.28
N PHE A 35 -10.86 -14.86 -13.08
CA PHE A 35 -9.53 -15.37 -12.81
C PHE A 35 -9.60 -16.58 -11.86
N PRO A 36 -10.01 -17.77 -12.33
CA PRO A 36 -10.10 -18.95 -11.49
C PRO A 36 -8.78 -19.20 -10.73
N PRO A 37 -8.79 -19.47 -9.41
CA PRO A 37 -7.56 -19.64 -8.62
C PRO A 37 -6.58 -20.67 -9.18
N THR A 38 -7.09 -21.71 -9.85
CA THR A 38 -6.28 -22.75 -10.51
C THR A 38 -5.50 -22.24 -11.71
N HIS A 39 -5.97 -21.19 -12.37
CA HIS A 39 -5.35 -20.57 -13.55
C HIS A 39 -4.81 -19.17 -13.25
N LEU A 40 -4.92 -18.68 -12.03
CA LEU A 40 -4.47 -17.35 -11.65
C LEU A 40 -2.97 -17.15 -11.98
N PRO A 41 -2.04 -18.07 -11.62
CA PRO A 41 -0.62 -17.88 -11.93
C PRO A 41 -0.33 -17.80 -13.43
N SER A 42 -0.97 -18.65 -14.23
CA SER A 42 -0.79 -18.65 -15.69
C SER A 42 -1.39 -17.40 -16.33
N THR A 43 -2.55 -16.93 -15.86
CA THR A 43 -3.16 -15.68 -16.34
C THR A 43 -2.30 -14.47 -15.99
N LEU A 44 -1.72 -14.41 -14.79
CA LEU A 44 -0.79 -13.34 -14.40
C LEU A 44 0.47 -13.34 -15.27
N ASN A 45 1.07 -14.51 -15.52
CA ASN A 45 2.23 -14.64 -16.40
C ASN A 45 1.91 -14.26 -17.85
N THR A 46 0.73 -14.64 -18.37
CA THR A 46 0.29 -14.28 -19.73
C THR A 46 0.17 -12.76 -19.89
N ASN A 47 -0.22 -12.07 -18.81
CA ASN A 47 -0.41 -10.62 -18.79
C ASN A 47 0.78 -9.86 -18.17
N TYR A 48 1.96 -10.48 -18.07
CA TYR A 48 3.12 -9.92 -17.39
C TYR A 48 3.48 -8.52 -17.88
N ASN A 49 3.53 -8.30 -19.19
CA ASN A 49 3.89 -7.00 -19.78
C ASN A 49 2.90 -5.90 -19.39
N THR A 50 1.60 -6.19 -19.41
CA THR A 50 0.55 -5.24 -18.96
C THR A 50 0.73 -4.91 -17.49
N LEU A 51 1.00 -5.92 -16.64
CA LEU A 51 1.23 -5.71 -15.21
C LEU A 51 2.52 -4.93 -14.95
N GLN A 52 3.57 -5.19 -15.72
CA GLN A 52 4.84 -4.46 -15.64
C GLN A 52 4.63 -2.99 -16.02
N ASP A 53 3.87 -2.70 -17.07
CA ASP A 53 3.48 -1.33 -17.44
C ASP A 53 2.71 -0.63 -16.31
N LEU A 54 1.79 -1.32 -15.66
CA LEU A 54 1.04 -0.78 -14.52
C LEU A 54 1.94 -0.47 -13.32
N LYS A 55 2.95 -1.32 -13.06
CA LYS A 55 3.97 -1.07 -12.04
C LYS A 55 4.83 0.14 -12.39
N LEU A 56 5.30 0.25 -13.64
CA LEU A 56 6.08 1.41 -14.10
C LEU A 56 5.29 2.71 -14.01
N LYS A 57 3.97 2.67 -14.29
CA LYS A 57 3.03 3.79 -14.14
C LYS A 57 2.62 4.06 -12.69
N ARG A 58 3.18 3.34 -11.71
CA ARG A 58 2.86 3.43 -10.27
C ARG A 58 1.39 3.18 -9.94
N VAL A 59 0.67 2.47 -10.80
CA VAL A 59 -0.70 2.00 -10.53
C VAL A 59 -0.65 0.78 -9.60
N LEU A 60 0.38 -0.06 -9.73
CA LEU A 60 0.70 -1.13 -8.80
C LEU A 60 1.93 -0.74 -7.99
N ASN A 61 1.85 -0.84 -6.67
CA ASN A 61 2.99 -0.65 -5.78
C ASN A 61 3.83 -1.94 -5.64
N GLN A 62 4.99 -1.85 -4.98
CA GLN A 62 5.89 -3.00 -4.83
C GLN A 62 5.29 -4.13 -3.97
N ALA A 63 4.51 -3.81 -2.94
CA ALA A 63 3.85 -4.83 -2.10
C ALA A 63 2.81 -5.63 -2.90
N GLN A 64 1.98 -4.92 -3.68
CA GLN A 64 1.04 -5.54 -4.61
C GLN A 64 1.77 -6.38 -5.66
N TRP A 65 2.89 -5.90 -6.18
CA TRP A 65 3.72 -6.67 -7.12
C TRP A 65 4.20 -7.99 -6.50
N ASN A 66 4.67 -7.97 -5.25
CA ASN A 66 5.14 -9.16 -4.55
C ASN A 66 4.00 -10.17 -4.28
N LEU A 67 2.74 -9.71 -4.17
CA LEU A 67 1.57 -10.59 -4.10
C LEU A 67 1.26 -11.27 -5.44
N LEU A 68 1.50 -10.58 -6.56
CA LEU A 68 1.27 -11.12 -7.92
C LEU A 68 2.40 -12.06 -8.38
N PHE A 69 3.65 -11.72 -8.04
CA PHE A 69 4.85 -12.45 -8.40
C PHE A 69 5.71 -12.70 -7.16
N PRO A 70 5.32 -13.67 -6.31
CA PRO A 70 6.06 -14.03 -5.11
C PRO A 70 7.42 -14.66 -5.48
N ARG A 71 8.41 -14.58 -4.58
CA ARG A 71 9.70 -15.27 -4.78
C ARG A 71 9.45 -16.78 -4.77
N ASN A 72 9.97 -17.48 -5.77
CA ASN A 72 9.98 -18.94 -5.79
C ASN A 72 10.83 -19.41 -4.60
N GLY A 73 10.25 -20.22 -3.71
CA GLY A 73 10.79 -20.62 -2.41
C GLY A 73 12.03 -21.52 -2.44
N VAL A 74 13.00 -21.22 -3.29
CA VAL A 74 14.35 -21.74 -3.14
C VAL A 74 15.10 -20.72 -2.28
N PRO A 75 15.44 -21.03 -1.02
CA PRO A 75 16.46 -20.26 -0.33
C PRO A 75 17.71 -20.37 -1.19
N ASP A 76 18.21 -19.25 -1.68
CA ASP A 76 19.51 -19.23 -2.32
C ASP A 76 20.48 -19.92 -1.35
N SER A 77 21.01 -21.07 -1.79
CA SER A 77 22.10 -21.75 -1.12
C SER A 77 23.11 -20.67 -0.79
N ILE A 78 23.48 -20.58 0.49
CA ILE A 78 24.52 -19.70 1.02
C ILE A 78 25.72 -19.75 0.07
N THR A 79 25.80 -18.81 -0.86
CA THR A 79 27.05 -18.46 -1.52
C THR A 79 27.50 -17.23 -0.78
N SER A 80 28.49 -17.46 0.07
CA SER A 80 29.36 -16.42 0.60
C SER A 80 29.70 -15.42 -0.51
N ASP A 81 29.08 -14.26 -0.48
CA ASP A 81 29.63 -13.00 -0.97
C ASP A 81 28.87 -11.85 -0.31
N VAL A 82 29.30 -11.56 0.93
CA VAL A 82 29.06 -10.27 1.55
C VAL A 82 29.91 -9.26 0.78
N THR A 83 29.33 -8.61 -0.22
CA THR A 83 29.65 -7.25 -0.73
C THR A 83 29.02 -7.08 -2.12
N GLY A 84 27.81 -6.51 -2.22
CA GLY A 84 27.28 -6.16 -3.54
C GLY A 84 25.88 -5.57 -3.63
N GLU A 85 24.94 -5.95 -2.77
CA GLU A 85 23.53 -5.57 -2.97
C GLU A 85 22.89 -4.96 -1.72
N LEU A 86 23.22 -3.71 -1.43
CA LEU A 86 22.38 -2.85 -0.58
C LEU A 86 22.11 -1.45 -1.17
N ASN A 87 22.55 -1.13 -2.39
CA ASN A 87 22.58 0.26 -2.86
C ASN A 87 21.78 0.62 -4.12
N SER A 88 20.82 -0.20 -4.56
CA SER A 88 20.01 0.14 -5.76
C SER A 88 18.52 0.43 -5.50
N ASN A 89 18.00 0.18 -4.29
CA ASN A 89 16.57 0.39 -3.98
C ASN A 89 16.24 1.64 -3.15
N ILE A 90 17.23 2.49 -2.83
CA ILE A 90 17.01 3.74 -2.08
C ILE A 90 17.17 5.01 -2.94
N PHE A 91 17.67 4.92 -4.17
CA PHE A 91 17.88 6.09 -5.03
C PHE A 91 16.93 6.12 -6.23
N CYS A 92 15.65 6.45 -5.99
CA CYS A 92 14.82 7.08 -7.01
C CYS A 92 13.61 7.84 -6.43
N VAL A 93 13.85 8.72 -5.45
CA VAL A 93 12.87 9.75 -5.05
C VAL A 93 13.41 11.11 -5.44
N ILE A 94 13.25 11.49 -6.72
CA ILE A 94 13.25 12.91 -7.11
C ILE A 94 12.21 13.09 -8.21
N GLY A 95 11.21 13.93 -7.94
CA GLY A 95 10.32 14.51 -8.95
C GLY A 95 9.08 13.70 -9.31
N VAL A 96 7.99 13.88 -8.56
CA VAL A 96 6.64 13.76 -9.11
C VAL A 96 5.80 14.93 -8.60
N PRO A 97 5.44 15.89 -9.47
CA PRO A 97 4.38 16.85 -9.17
C PRO A 97 3.02 16.18 -9.39
N ASP A 98 2.08 16.53 -8.50
CA ASP A 98 0.63 16.41 -8.60
C ASP A 98 0.06 15.07 -9.11
N PHE A 99 -0.39 14.22 -8.19
CA PHE A 99 -1.75 13.63 -8.14
C PHE A 99 -1.78 12.46 -7.12
N ILE A 100 -2.73 12.58 -6.18
CA ILE A 100 -3.18 11.60 -5.16
C ILE A 100 -2.21 11.40 -3.98
N THR A 101 -2.61 11.98 -2.86
CA THR A 101 -2.09 11.73 -1.51
C THR A 101 -2.16 10.24 -1.19
N PHE A 102 -1.01 9.62 -0.95
CA PHE A 102 -0.88 8.29 -0.40
C PHE A 102 -1.54 8.26 0.99
N ASP A 103 -2.56 7.41 1.17
CA ASP A 103 -3.18 7.18 2.46
C ASP A 103 -2.34 6.20 3.28
N VAL A 104 -2.38 6.39 4.59
CA VAL A 104 -1.66 5.65 5.66
C VAL A 104 -1.79 4.12 5.59
N ILE A 105 -2.78 3.59 4.86
CA ILE A 105 -2.92 2.16 4.60
C ILE A 105 -1.75 1.61 3.76
N ASP A 106 -1.13 2.44 2.92
CA ASP A 106 0.04 2.05 2.12
C ASP A 106 1.31 1.84 2.97
N VAL A 107 1.38 2.45 4.16
CA VAL A 107 2.52 2.33 5.09
C VAL A 107 2.44 1.06 5.95
N ILE A 108 1.25 0.54 6.28
CA ILE A 108 1.13 -0.72 7.05
C ILE A 108 1.57 -1.93 6.22
N ASN A 109 1.41 -1.86 4.89
CA ASN A 109 1.91 -2.89 3.98
C ASN A 109 3.42 -2.82 3.75
N TYR A 110 4.15 -1.98 4.50
CA TYR A 110 5.61 -1.93 4.57
C TYR A 110 6.17 -3.07 5.44
N ASN A 111 5.78 -4.29 5.10
CA ASN A 111 6.62 -5.44 5.37
C ASN A 111 7.09 -5.92 4.00
N SER A 112 8.31 -5.50 3.63
CA SER A 112 9.11 -6.13 2.59
C SER A 112 9.52 -7.55 3.02
N PHE A 113 8.57 -8.34 3.52
CA PHE A 113 8.71 -9.77 3.61
C PHE A 113 8.40 -10.29 2.22
N ASP A 114 9.41 -10.90 1.60
CA ASP A 114 9.21 -11.66 0.38
C ASP A 114 8.07 -12.64 0.59
N VAL A 115 6.99 -12.45 -0.15
CA VAL A 115 5.94 -13.46 -0.21
C VAL A 115 6.58 -14.64 -0.93
N ILE A 116 6.74 -15.76 -0.23
CA ILE A 116 7.21 -17.00 -0.83
C ILE A 116 5.99 -17.79 -1.25
N GLY A 117 5.91 -18.20 -2.52
CA GLY A 117 4.88 -19.13 -2.98
C GLY A 117 4.20 -18.76 -4.30
N VAL A 118 2.93 -19.17 -4.42
CA VAL A 118 2.08 -18.97 -5.61
C VAL A 118 1.06 -17.87 -5.29
N PRO A 119 0.73 -16.97 -6.23
CA PRO A 119 -0.27 -15.94 -5.99
C PRO A 119 -1.64 -16.56 -5.69
N VAL A 120 -2.32 -16.06 -4.65
CA VAL A 120 -3.65 -16.52 -4.21
C VAL A 120 -4.58 -15.33 -4.05
N SER A 121 -5.77 -15.37 -4.66
CA SER A 121 -6.72 -14.23 -4.64
C SER A 121 -7.22 -13.84 -3.25
N THR A 122 -7.09 -14.71 -2.26
CA THR A 122 -7.45 -14.43 -0.85
C THR A 122 -6.52 -13.43 -0.19
N THR A 123 -5.28 -13.28 -0.68
CA THR A 123 -4.31 -12.29 -0.18
C THR A 123 -4.47 -10.92 -0.83
N PHE A 124 -5.30 -10.82 -1.88
CA PHE A 124 -5.49 -9.57 -2.61
C PHE A 124 -6.51 -8.68 -1.90
N ASP A 125 -6.14 -7.41 -1.72
CA ASP A 125 -7.07 -6.38 -1.30
C ASP A 125 -8.04 -6.02 -2.44
N VAL A 126 -9.15 -5.35 -2.08
CA VAL A 126 -10.20 -4.98 -3.04
C VAL A 126 -9.71 -4.01 -4.13
N THR A 127 -8.74 -3.14 -3.85
CA THR A 127 -8.15 -2.23 -4.84
C THR A 127 -7.33 -3.00 -5.87
N LEU A 128 -6.52 -3.96 -5.43
CA LEU A 128 -5.73 -4.82 -6.31
C LEU A 128 -6.66 -5.64 -7.22
N MET A 129 -7.70 -6.26 -6.66
CA MET A 129 -8.69 -7.00 -7.46
C MET A 129 -9.37 -6.12 -8.51
N ILE A 130 -9.82 -4.91 -8.13
CA ILE A 130 -10.43 -3.95 -9.07
C ILE A 130 -9.43 -3.52 -10.16
N CYS A 131 -8.17 -3.28 -9.79
CA CYS A 131 -7.10 -2.92 -10.72
C CYS A 131 -6.89 -4.03 -11.77
N LEU A 132 -6.78 -5.28 -11.33
CA LEU A 132 -6.59 -6.42 -12.21
C LEU A 132 -7.80 -6.61 -13.14
N ILE A 133 -9.02 -6.57 -12.61
CA ILE A 133 -10.25 -6.71 -13.42
C ILE A 133 -10.29 -5.62 -14.50
N ARG A 134 -10.09 -4.36 -14.12
CA ARG A 134 -10.15 -3.22 -15.05
C ARG A 134 -9.15 -3.34 -16.21
N ASN A 135 -7.95 -3.86 -15.94
CA ASN A 135 -6.85 -3.83 -16.91
C ASN A 135 -6.64 -5.13 -17.67
N LEU A 136 -7.12 -6.25 -17.15
CA LEU A 136 -6.90 -7.58 -17.74
C LEU A 136 -8.17 -8.23 -18.30
N THR A 137 -9.34 -7.60 -18.13
CA THR A 137 -10.61 -8.07 -18.68
C THR A 137 -11.27 -7.01 -19.55
N SER A 138 -12.34 -7.38 -20.26
CA SER A 138 -13.13 -6.47 -21.10
C SER A 138 -14.32 -5.83 -20.38
N VAL A 139 -14.23 -5.59 -19.07
CA VAL A 139 -15.30 -4.90 -18.33
C VAL A 139 -15.59 -3.52 -18.93
N THR A 140 -16.87 -3.20 -19.08
CA THR A 140 -17.30 -1.90 -19.61
C THR A 140 -16.83 -0.76 -18.70
N GLN A 141 -16.12 0.20 -19.26
CA GLN A 141 -15.72 1.40 -18.52
C GLN A 141 -16.95 2.27 -18.19
N PRO A 142 -17.03 2.87 -16.97
CA PRO A 142 -18.07 3.84 -16.68
C PRO A 142 -17.94 5.08 -17.58
N ILE A 143 -19.05 5.77 -17.87
CA ILE A 143 -19.08 6.96 -18.74
C ILE A 143 -18.05 8.01 -18.29
N ASN A 144 -17.91 8.19 -16.98
CA ASN A 144 -17.00 9.19 -16.37
C ASN A 144 -15.64 8.60 -15.95
N GLY A 145 -15.33 7.36 -16.34
CA GLY A 145 -14.13 6.62 -15.91
C GLY A 145 -14.25 5.99 -14.53
N PHE A 146 -13.25 5.19 -14.16
CA PHE A 146 -13.24 4.38 -12.93
C PHE A 146 -12.94 5.16 -11.64
N ASP A 147 -12.53 6.42 -11.77
CA ASP A 147 -12.07 7.27 -10.66
C ASP A 147 -13.11 8.33 -10.26
N ARG A 148 -14.32 8.25 -10.84
CA ARG A 148 -15.48 9.09 -10.52
C ARG A 148 -16.68 8.22 -10.18
N LEU A 149 -17.62 8.76 -9.43
CA LEU A 149 -18.87 8.05 -9.10
C LEU A 149 -19.66 7.80 -10.40
N PRO A 150 -19.96 6.54 -10.75
CA PRO A 150 -20.79 6.23 -11.91
C PRO A 150 -22.25 6.64 -11.70
N LEU A 151 -22.97 6.85 -12.80
CA LEU A 151 -24.40 7.15 -12.75
C LEU A 151 -25.18 5.96 -12.17
N PRO A 152 -26.31 6.18 -11.47
CA PRO A 152 -27.11 5.08 -10.91
C PRO A 152 -27.62 4.07 -11.94
N VAL A 153 -27.81 4.51 -13.20
CA VAL A 153 -28.27 3.66 -14.31
C VAL A 153 -27.19 2.69 -14.82
N GLU A 154 -25.92 2.96 -14.52
CA GLU A 154 -24.79 2.13 -14.93
C GLU A 154 -24.66 0.93 -13.99
N THR A 155 -25.29 -0.19 -14.37
CA THR A 155 -25.42 -1.42 -13.55
C THR A 155 -24.57 -2.59 -14.06
N THR A 156 -23.60 -2.35 -14.94
CA THR A 156 -22.64 -3.36 -15.39
C THR A 156 -21.47 -3.51 -14.40
N PRO A 157 -20.69 -4.60 -14.47
CA PRO A 157 -19.63 -4.86 -13.47
C PRO A 157 -18.58 -3.75 -13.35
N GLY A 158 -18.15 -3.11 -14.43
CA GLY A 158 -17.16 -2.03 -14.36
C GLY A 158 -17.62 -0.83 -13.53
N PRO A 159 -18.80 -0.24 -13.81
CA PRO A 159 -19.48 0.72 -12.94
C PRO A 159 -19.66 0.25 -11.50
N ASP A 160 -20.03 -1.00 -11.27
CA ASP A 160 -20.19 -1.52 -9.90
C ASP A 160 -18.86 -1.54 -9.12
N LEU A 161 -17.76 -1.94 -9.77
CA LEU A 161 -16.41 -1.91 -9.19
C LEU A 161 -15.95 -0.47 -8.90
N ALA A 162 -16.21 0.47 -9.83
CA ALA A 162 -15.89 1.88 -9.66
C ALA A 162 -16.70 2.51 -8.50
N ARG A 163 -17.97 2.14 -8.36
CA ARG A 163 -18.85 2.59 -7.26
C ARG A 163 -18.33 2.12 -5.89
N ILE A 164 -17.95 0.85 -5.77
CA ILE A 164 -17.34 0.31 -4.52
C ILE A 164 -16.05 1.06 -4.20
N LYS A 165 -15.17 1.24 -5.20
CA LYS A 165 -13.91 2.00 -5.03
C LYS A 165 -14.19 3.43 -4.54
N TRP A 166 -15.12 4.13 -5.19
CA TRP A 166 -15.43 5.52 -4.89
C TRP A 166 -15.92 5.69 -3.45
N TYR A 167 -16.91 4.90 -3.02
CA TYR A 167 -17.44 5.00 -1.65
C TYR A 167 -16.41 4.63 -0.59
N ARG A 168 -15.55 3.64 -0.86
CA ARG A 168 -14.46 3.30 0.06
C ARG A 168 -13.49 4.46 0.24
N ASN A 169 -13.13 5.16 -0.84
CA ASN A 169 -12.23 6.32 -0.77
C ASN A 169 -12.89 7.49 -0.02
N ILE A 170 -14.17 7.79 -0.29
CA ILE A 170 -14.90 8.84 0.43
C ILE A 170 -14.97 8.54 1.93
N LEU A 171 -15.23 7.28 2.31
CA LEU A 171 -15.32 6.90 3.72
C LEU A 171 -13.97 7.01 4.44
N ALA A 172 -12.86 6.75 3.73
CA ALA A 172 -11.50 6.85 4.26
C ALA A 172 -11.10 8.30 4.57
N HIS A 173 -11.63 9.27 3.81
CA HIS A 173 -11.39 10.70 4.00
C HIS A 173 -12.49 11.41 4.78
N HIS A 174 -13.40 10.68 5.42
CA HIS A 174 -14.53 11.28 6.12
C HIS A 174 -14.12 11.73 7.54
N ASP A 175 -14.16 13.03 7.80
CA ASP A 175 -13.58 13.61 9.02
C ASP A 175 -14.37 13.34 10.32
N SER A 176 -15.70 13.11 10.24
CA SER A 176 -16.57 13.18 11.43
C SER A 176 -17.12 11.85 11.94
N ASN A 177 -16.77 10.70 11.37
CA ASN A 177 -17.35 9.38 11.71
C ASN A 177 -18.89 9.35 11.77
N LYS A 178 -19.55 10.33 11.14
CA LYS A 178 -20.99 10.56 11.20
C LYS A 178 -21.51 10.68 9.79
N MET A 179 -22.65 10.08 9.51
CA MET A 179 -23.26 10.12 8.19
C MET A 179 -24.75 10.39 8.30
N ALA A 180 -25.20 11.45 7.64
CA ALA A 180 -26.62 11.79 7.57
C ALA A 180 -27.41 10.64 6.93
N THR A 181 -28.63 10.40 7.42
CA THR A 181 -29.46 9.26 7.00
C THR A 181 -29.77 9.27 5.50
N GLY A 182 -29.90 10.44 4.86
CA GLY A 182 -30.08 10.56 3.42
C GLY A 182 -28.87 10.06 2.60
N ASP A 183 -27.67 10.48 3.00
CA ASP A 183 -26.41 10.07 2.36
C ASP A 183 -26.16 8.59 2.58
N PHE A 184 -26.41 8.11 3.80
CA PHE A 184 -26.34 6.68 4.13
C PHE A 184 -27.26 5.85 3.26
N ASN A 185 -28.54 6.21 3.14
CA ASN A 185 -29.49 5.44 2.32
C ASN A 185 -29.08 5.41 0.85
N THR A 186 -28.61 6.53 0.32
CA THR A 186 -28.11 6.64 -1.06
C THR A 186 -26.89 5.76 -1.27
N ALA A 187 -25.88 5.85 -0.39
CA ALA A 187 -24.67 5.05 -0.45
C ALA A 187 -24.98 3.56 -0.29
N TRP A 188 -25.81 3.21 0.69
CA TRP A 188 -26.21 1.85 0.98
C TRP A 188 -26.87 1.20 -0.23
N SER A 189 -27.87 1.85 -0.85
CA SER A 189 -28.55 1.31 -2.04
C SER A 189 -27.54 1.05 -3.15
N ASN A 190 -26.76 2.07 -3.49
CA ASN A 190 -25.74 2.01 -4.54
C ASN A 190 -24.73 0.86 -4.33
N ILE A 191 -24.22 0.69 -3.11
CA ILE A 191 -23.22 -0.33 -2.81
C ILE A 191 -23.86 -1.71 -2.71
N SER A 192 -24.98 -1.87 -2.00
CA SER A 192 -25.65 -3.17 -1.85
C SER A 192 -26.13 -3.73 -3.18
N ASP A 193 -26.61 -2.88 -4.09
CA ASP A 193 -26.97 -3.27 -5.46
C ASP A 193 -25.75 -3.76 -6.26
N ALA A 194 -24.62 -3.04 -6.18
CA ALA A 194 -23.36 -3.44 -6.82
C ALA A 194 -22.82 -4.75 -6.25
N VAL A 195 -22.81 -4.89 -4.92
CA VAL A 195 -22.40 -6.09 -4.19
C VAL A 195 -23.26 -7.29 -4.59
N SER A 196 -24.57 -7.09 -4.75
CA SER A 196 -25.50 -8.13 -5.17
C SER A 196 -25.26 -8.59 -6.60
N ARG A 197 -24.96 -7.67 -7.53
CA ARG A 197 -24.66 -8.00 -8.93
C ARG A 197 -23.32 -8.70 -9.10
N LEU A 198 -22.30 -8.28 -8.35
CA LEU A 198 -20.96 -8.87 -8.41
C LEU A 198 -20.90 -10.24 -7.70
N GLY A 199 -21.46 -10.33 -6.49
CA GLY A 199 -21.32 -11.49 -5.61
C GLY A 199 -22.54 -12.40 -5.51
N GLY A 200 -23.66 -12.03 -6.14
CA GLY A 200 -24.88 -12.83 -6.20
C GLY A 200 -25.71 -12.81 -4.91
N GLN A 201 -26.66 -13.74 -4.84
CA GLN A 201 -27.65 -13.85 -3.77
C GLN A 201 -27.04 -13.96 -2.35
N PRO A 202 -25.96 -14.74 -2.11
CA PRO A 202 -25.37 -14.82 -0.78
C PRO A 202 -24.92 -13.45 -0.25
N MET A 203 -24.28 -12.63 -1.10
CA MET A 203 -23.84 -11.30 -0.71
C MET A 203 -25.01 -10.33 -0.50
N ASN A 204 -26.07 -10.46 -1.30
CA ASN A 204 -27.30 -9.68 -1.09
C ASN A 204 -27.91 -9.97 0.30
N GLN A 205 -28.02 -11.24 0.67
CA GLN A 205 -28.54 -11.64 1.97
C GLN A 205 -27.71 -11.05 3.12
N GLU A 206 -26.38 -11.14 3.02
CA GLU A 206 -25.48 -10.53 4.02
C GLU A 206 -25.65 -9.00 4.10
N CYS A 207 -25.90 -8.31 3.00
CA CYS A 207 -26.27 -6.89 3.05
C CYS A 207 -27.56 -6.69 3.83
N GLN A 208 -28.64 -7.42 3.53
CA GLN A 208 -29.92 -7.24 4.23
C GLN A 208 -29.79 -7.50 5.74
N GLU A 209 -29.08 -8.57 6.11
CA GLU A 209 -28.79 -8.91 7.50
C GLU A 209 -27.99 -7.79 8.19
N LEU A 210 -26.93 -7.29 7.54
CA LEU A 210 -26.11 -6.20 8.09
C LEU A 210 -26.91 -4.91 8.28
N LYS A 211 -27.88 -4.61 7.41
CA LYS A 211 -28.69 -3.39 7.50
C LYS A 211 -29.51 -3.32 8.79
N VAL A 212 -30.05 -4.47 9.21
CA VAL A 212 -30.92 -4.59 10.39
C VAL A 212 -30.18 -5.07 11.63
N LYS A 213 -28.92 -5.48 11.49
CA LYS A 213 -28.09 -5.96 12.60
C LYS A 213 -28.03 -4.90 13.70
N ILE A 214 -28.34 -5.33 14.92
CA ILE A 214 -28.12 -4.54 16.11
C ILE A 214 -26.61 -4.40 16.29
N LEU A 215 -26.12 -3.17 16.22
CA LEU A 215 -24.73 -2.85 16.53
C LEU A 215 -24.63 -2.81 18.06
N ASP A 216 -24.38 -3.96 18.67
CA ASP A 216 -24.17 -4.03 20.12
C ASP A 216 -22.93 -3.26 20.56
N GLN A 217 -22.83 -3.01 21.86
CA GLN A 217 -21.76 -2.24 22.48
C GLN A 217 -20.36 -2.79 22.15
N SER A 218 -20.20 -4.11 22.00
CA SER A 218 -18.91 -4.73 21.66
C SER A 218 -18.48 -4.46 20.22
N ASN A 219 -19.40 -4.46 19.25
CA ASN A 219 -19.09 -4.05 17.87
C ASN A 219 -18.69 -2.57 17.79
N GLN A 220 -19.25 -1.73 18.67
CA GLN A 220 -18.94 -0.30 18.75
C GLN A 220 -17.54 -0.07 19.36
N GLU A 221 -17.21 -0.76 20.45
CA GLU A 221 -15.89 -0.71 21.11
C GLU A 221 -14.78 -1.15 20.15
N ILE A 222 -14.97 -2.29 19.45
CA ILE A 222 -14.00 -2.79 18.45
C ILE A 222 -13.77 -1.75 17.34
N MET A 223 -14.82 -1.06 16.88
CA MET A 223 -14.67 -0.04 15.83
C MET A 223 -13.91 1.19 16.32
N LEU A 224 -14.13 1.62 17.56
CA LEU A 224 -13.39 2.73 18.17
C LEU A 224 -11.92 2.35 18.38
N GLU A 225 -11.63 1.14 18.85
CA GLU A 225 -10.27 0.62 18.99
C GLU A 225 -9.54 0.52 17.64
N ILE A 226 -10.24 0.04 16.59
CA ILE A 226 -9.69 0.03 15.22
C ILE A 226 -9.37 1.47 14.79
N LYS A 227 -10.25 2.44 15.08
CA LYS A 227 -10.02 3.84 14.72
C LYS A 227 -8.80 4.42 15.43
N GLN A 228 -8.72 4.27 16.74
CA GLN A 228 -7.59 4.73 17.54
C GLN A 228 -6.28 4.09 17.07
N SER A 229 -6.33 2.81 16.71
CA SER A 229 -5.18 2.12 16.12
C SER A 229 -4.80 2.71 14.78
N GLN A 230 -5.76 3.06 13.91
CA GLN A 230 -5.49 3.69 12.61
C GLN A 230 -4.88 5.11 12.75
N GLU A 231 -5.38 5.92 13.69
CA GLU A 231 -4.81 7.24 13.99
C GLU A 231 -3.38 7.12 14.51
N LYS A 232 -3.14 6.20 15.46
CA LYS A 232 -1.80 5.93 15.98
C LYS A 232 -0.83 5.45 14.90
N ILE A 233 -1.30 4.62 13.96
CA ILE A 233 -0.47 4.19 12.83
C ILE A 233 -0.12 5.36 11.91
N LYS A 234 -1.05 6.31 11.69
CA LYS A 234 -0.77 7.53 10.91
C LYS A 234 0.33 8.36 11.56
N GLU A 235 0.25 8.56 12.86
CA GLU A 235 1.27 9.29 13.65
C GLU A 235 2.62 8.57 13.60
N LEU A 236 2.62 7.25 13.74
CA LEU A 236 3.83 6.43 13.62
C LEU A 236 4.44 6.53 12.22
N GLY A 237 3.62 6.51 11.16
CA GLY A 237 4.07 6.68 9.78
C GLY A 237 4.80 8.01 9.58
N GLN A 238 4.23 9.11 10.06
CA GLN A 238 4.87 10.44 10.01
C GLN A 238 6.21 10.46 10.76
N THR A 239 6.27 9.77 11.91
CA THR A 239 7.51 9.67 12.70
C THR A 239 8.58 8.89 11.95
N VAL A 240 8.22 7.80 11.28
CA VAL A 240 9.14 6.99 10.46
C VAL A 240 9.67 7.80 9.27
N ASP A 241 8.83 8.61 8.63
CA ASP A 241 9.27 9.47 7.51
C ASP A 241 10.31 10.49 7.97
N ILE A 242 10.09 11.16 9.12
CA ILE A 242 11.05 12.10 9.71
C ILE A 242 12.38 11.40 10.01
N LEU A 243 12.32 10.26 10.69
CA LEU A 243 13.53 9.49 11.01
C LEU A 243 14.27 9.02 9.76
N GLY A 244 13.56 8.69 8.69
CA GLY A 244 14.15 8.35 7.39
C GLY A 244 14.95 9.51 6.77
N THR A 245 14.45 10.73 6.89
CA THR A 245 15.16 11.94 6.42
C THR A 245 16.41 12.23 7.25
N GLU A 246 16.31 12.18 8.58
CA GLU A 246 17.43 12.39 9.50
C GLU A 246 18.52 11.34 9.30
N HIS A 247 18.14 10.06 9.16
CA HIS A 247 19.08 8.98 8.89
C HIS A 247 19.83 9.19 7.57
N SER A 248 19.15 9.68 6.53
CA SER A 248 19.77 9.99 5.24
C SER A 248 20.81 11.10 5.37
N GLU A 249 20.52 12.15 6.15
CA GLU A 249 21.47 13.24 6.42
C GLU A 249 22.69 12.76 7.22
N VAL A 250 22.47 11.96 8.28
CA VAL A 250 23.55 11.38 9.07
C VAL A 250 24.45 10.48 8.23
N THR A 251 23.85 9.66 7.36
CA THR A 251 24.58 8.77 6.45
C THR A 251 25.48 9.57 5.49
N GLU A 252 24.97 10.67 4.93
CA GLU A 252 25.76 11.54 4.05
C GLU A 252 26.89 12.28 4.80
N ASN A 253 26.63 12.74 6.03
CA ASN A 253 27.66 13.36 6.86
C ASN A 253 28.76 12.36 7.24
N LEU A 254 28.40 11.11 7.55
CA LEU A 254 29.36 10.04 7.81
C LEU A 254 30.24 9.75 6.58
N ARG A 255 29.64 9.73 5.38
CA ARG A 255 30.37 9.58 4.11
C ARG A 255 31.40 10.69 3.91
N LYS A 256 31.02 11.96 4.12
CA LYS A 256 31.94 13.11 4.03
C LYS A 256 33.09 13.05 5.05
N LEU A 257 32.81 12.60 6.27
CA LEU A 257 33.83 12.39 7.30
C LEU A 257 34.81 11.28 6.92
N GLN A 258 34.32 10.17 6.35
CA GLN A 258 35.18 9.10 5.84
C GLN A 258 36.08 9.58 4.69
N ASP A 259 35.53 10.36 3.74
CA ASP A 259 36.33 10.96 2.66
C ASP A 259 37.43 11.88 3.21
N SER A 260 37.10 12.70 4.22
CA SER A 260 38.07 13.59 4.88
C SER A 260 39.14 12.80 5.64
N HIS A 261 38.75 11.74 6.35
CA HIS A 261 39.69 10.85 7.06
C HIS A 261 40.67 10.17 6.09
N ASN A 262 40.18 9.64 4.97
CA ASN A 262 41.02 9.02 3.94
C ASN A 262 42.02 10.00 3.33
N THR A 263 41.60 11.26 3.14
CA THR A 263 42.47 12.35 2.65
C THR A 263 43.59 12.62 3.66
N LEU A 264 43.26 12.84 4.93
CA LEU A 264 44.25 13.07 5.99
C LEU A 264 45.20 11.88 6.20
N GLN A 265 44.69 10.66 6.07
CA GLN A 265 45.51 9.45 6.16
C GLN A 265 46.56 9.39 5.04
N THR A 266 46.17 9.82 3.83
CA THR A 266 47.07 9.91 2.66
C THR A 266 48.15 10.96 2.90
N GLU A 267 47.76 12.18 3.30
CA GLU A 267 48.69 13.27 3.61
C GLU A 267 49.67 12.88 4.74
N HIS A 268 49.19 12.25 5.80
CA HIS A 268 50.04 11.78 6.90
C HIS A 268 51.08 10.75 6.41
N THR A 269 50.68 9.86 5.49
CA THR A 269 51.58 8.86 4.90
C THR A 269 52.67 9.54 4.07
N GLU A 270 52.32 10.54 3.25
CA GLU A 270 53.27 11.33 2.46
C GLU A 270 54.28 12.09 3.35
N VAL A 271 53.81 12.78 4.39
CA VAL A 271 54.68 13.49 5.34
C VAL A 271 55.63 12.54 6.06
N THR A 272 55.13 11.37 6.48
CA THR A 272 55.95 10.35 7.15
C THR A 272 57.03 9.80 6.22
N GLU A 273 56.74 9.67 4.92
CA GLU A 273 57.72 9.25 3.90
C GLU A 273 58.83 10.30 3.73
N LEU A 274 58.48 11.59 3.65
CA LEU A 274 59.45 12.70 3.52
C LEU A 274 60.41 12.81 4.72
N LEU A 275 59.92 12.50 5.93
CA LEU A 275 60.74 12.54 7.15
C LEU A 275 61.71 11.34 7.30
N LYS A 276 61.61 10.32 6.44
CA LYS A 276 62.58 9.21 6.43
C LYS A 276 63.92 9.59 5.81
N ASP A 277 64.04 10.73 5.12
CA ASP A 277 65.31 11.21 4.58
C ASP A 277 66.22 11.70 5.71
N PRO A 278 67.41 11.09 5.91
CA PRO A 278 68.30 11.48 7.00
C PRO A 278 68.86 12.89 6.76
N ILE A 279 68.74 13.76 7.78
CA ILE A 279 69.35 15.10 7.77
C ILE A 279 70.86 14.95 7.46
N PRO A 280 71.38 15.59 6.40
CA PRO A 280 72.79 15.52 6.06
C PRO A 280 73.66 15.92 7.25
N TRP A 281 74.61 15.07 7.60
CA TRP A 281 75.52 15.20 8.73
C TRP A 281 76.33 16.52 8.76
N ASN A 282 76.37 17.28 7.66
CA ASN A 282 77.13 18.53 7.57
C ASN A 282 76.46 19.75 8.26
N ILE A 283 75.21 19.65 8.72
CA ILE A 283 74.46 20.80 9.31
C ILE A 283 74.60 20.87 10.85
N ARG A 284 75.11 19.83 11.52
CA ARG A 284 75.21 19.79 13.00
C ARG A 284 76.28 20.70 13.64
N GLY A 285 77.00 21.52 12.86
CA GLY A 285 78.24 22.18 13.28
C GLY A 285 78.23 23.69 13.49
N THR A 286 77.11 24.41 13.35
CA THR A 286 77.12 25.90 13.36
C THR A 286 76.01 26.54 14.20
N LEU A 287 75.86 26.12 15.45
CA LEU A 287 75.18 26.89 16.50
C LEU A 287 76.04 26.94 17.76
#